data_AF-A0AAN7UDA3-F1
#
_entry.id   AF-A0AAN7UDA3-F1
#
_cell.length_a   1.000
_cell.length_b   1.000
_cell.length_c   1.000
_cell.angle_alpha   90.00
_cell.angle_beta   90.00
_cell.angle_gamma   90.00
#
_symmetry.space_group_name_H-M   'P 1'
#
loop_
_entity.id
_entity.type
_entity.pdbx_description
1 polymer ?
#
loop_
_entity_poly.entity_id
_entity_poly.type
_entity_poly.pdbx_seq_one_letter_code
_entity_poly.pdbx_strand_id
1 'polypeptide(L)' 'MYQSMHSACEELRKTSGPGLRDEGYLYRVAMEKHGMYGHNAVPIEYARPQTETPARQAWNHEWKR' A
#
# COMPACT_ATOMS: atom_id res chain seq x y z
N MET A 1 9.44 0.31 11.49
CA MET A 1 8.64 -0.08 10.31
C MET A 1 9.18 -1.31 9.60
N TYR A 2 10.44 -1.35 9.16
CA TYR A 2 11.01 -2.47 8.39
C TYR A 2 10.80 -3.86 9.03
N GLN A 3 11.20 -4.03 10.29
CA GLN A 3 11.14 -5.34 10.97
C GLN A 3 9.72 -5.93 11.00
N SER A 4 8.71 -5.10 11.25
CA SER A 4 7.30 -5.53 11.25
C SER A 4 6.84 -5.99 9.87
N MET A 5 7.21 -5.26 8.81
CA MET A 5 6.89 -5.66 7.43
C MET A 5 7.61 -6.96 7.05
N HIS A 6 8.87 -7.11 7.43
CA HIS A 6 9.64 -8.33 7.20
C HIS A 6 8.98 -9.54 7.89
N SER A 7 8.66 -9.43 9.18
CA SER A 7 7.98 -10.50 9.92
C SER A 7 6.63 -10.86 9.29
N ALA A 8 5.83 -9.88 8.88
CA ALA A 8 4.54 -10.14 8.23
C ALA A 8 4.72 -10.87 6.88
N CYS A 9 5.71 -10.48 6.09
CA CYS A 9 6.03 -11.14 4.82
C CYS A 9 6.55 -12.58 5.02
N GLU A 10 7.34 -12.84 6.07
CA GLU A 10 7.82 -14.19 6.38
C GLU A 10 6.68 -15.14 6.78
N GLU A 11 5.68 -14.64 7.52
CA GLU A 11 4.47 -15.42 7.80
C GLU A 11 3.65 -15.68 6.54
N LEU A 12 3.48 -14.66 5.68
CA LEU A 12 2.76 -14.79 4.41
C LEU A 12 3.43 -15.81 3.48
N ARG A 13 4.76 -15.93 3.54
CA ARG A 13 5.55 -16.88 2.75
C ARG A 13 5.24 -18.34 3.11
N LYS A 14 4.87 -18.60 4.36
CA LYS A 14 4.53 -19.94 4.88
C LYS A 14 3.02 -20.20 4.91
N THR A 15 2.21 -19.22 4.53
CA THR A 15 0.76 -19.35 4.56
C THR A 15 0.26 -20.10 3.33
N SER A 16 -0.56 -21.12 3.55
CA SER A 16 -1.32 -21.82 2.50
C SER A 16 -2.72 -21.22 2.34
N GLY A 17 -3.25 -21.18 1.12
CA GLY A 17 -4.56 -20.59 0.80
C GLY A 17 -4.48 -19.14 0.29
N PRO A 18 -5.64 -18.48 0.08
CA PRO A 18 -7.00 -18.95 0.38
C PRO A 18 -7.48 -20.04 -0.60
N GLY A 19 -8.26 -21.00 -0.09
CA GLY A 19 -8.78 -22.12 -0.88
C GLY A 19 -7.68 -23.09 -1.31
N LEU A 20 -7.65 -23.42 -2.61
CA LEU A 20 -6.71 -24.40 -3.20
C LEU A 20 -5.37 -23.76 -3.63
N ARG A 21 -5.06 -22.55 -3.14
CA ARG A 21 -3.79 -21.88 -3.48
C ARG A 21 -2.65 -22.46 -2.65
N ASP A 22 -1.55 -22.78 -3.32
CA ASP A 22 -0.36 -23.33 -2.68
C ASP A 22 0.29 -22.35 -1.71
N GLU A 23 1.10 -22.91 -0.80
CA GLU A 23 1.91 -22.15 0.15
C GLU A 23 2.69 -21.01 -0.52
N GLY A 24 2.65 -19.83 0.12
CA GLY A 24 3.35 -18.64 -0.32
C GLY A 24 2.78 -18.01 -1.60
N TYR A 25 1.61 -18.44 -2.08
CA TYR A 25 0.94 -17.80 -3.21
C TYR A 25 0.76 -16.29 -2.99
N LEU A 26 0.19 -15.90 -1.85
CA LEU A 26 -0.03 -14.49 -1.52
C LEU A 26 1.29 -13.71 -1.37
N TYR A 27 2.34 -14.36 -0.86
CA TYR A 27 3.67 -13.75 -0.77
C TYR A 27 4.24 -13.43 -2.15
N ARG A 28 4.14 -14.37 -3.11
CA ARG A 28 4.61 -14.14 -4.48
C ARG A 28 3.86 -12.99 -5.14
N VAL A 29 2.53 -12.94 -4.99
CA VAL A 29 1.69 -11.84 -5.51
C VAL A 29 2.07 -10.51 -4.87
N ALA A 30 2.26 -10.45 -3.55
CA ALA A 30 2.60 -9.20 -2.85
C ALA A 30 3.98 -8.63 -3.23
N MET A 31 4.90 -9.48 -3.71
CA MET A 31 6.25 -9.06 -4.09
C MET A 31 6.33 -8.48 -5.51
N GLU A 32 5.30 -8.67 -6.34
CA GLU A 32 5.25 -8.11 -7.69
C GLU A 32 5.30 -6.57 -7.66
N LYS A 33 6.01 -5.99 -8.63
CA LYS A 33 6.21 -4.52 -8.72
C LYS A 33 5.37 -3.88 -9.83
N HIS A 34 4.24 -4.49 -10.18
CA HIS A 34 3.35 -3.98 -11.20
C HIS A 34 2.89 -2.55 -10.87
N GLY A 35 3.04 -1.64 -11.84
CA GLY A 35 2.63 -0.23 -11.70
C GLY A 35 3.48 0.62 -10.75
N MET A 36 4.38 0.03 -9.96
CA MET A 36 5.15 0.76 -8.92
C MET A 36 6.15 1.76 -9.49
N TYR A 37 6.68 1.52 -10.68
CA TYR A 37 7.66 2.39 -11.33
C TYR A 37 7.07 3.26 -12.45
N GLY A 38 5.74 3.25 -12.62
CA GLY A 38 5.05 4.03 -13.65
C GLY A 38 4.68 5.45 -13.20
N HIS A 39 4.26 6.29 -14.14
CA HIS A 39 3.85 7.67 -13.87
C HIS A 39 2.65 7.80 -12.90
N ASN A 40 1.81 6.76 -12.80
CA ASN A 40 0.63 6.74 -11.93
C ASN A 40 0.86 5.93 -10.63
N ALA A 41 2.12 5.62 -10.27
CA ALA A 41 2.44 4.83 -9.09
C ALA A 41 2.04 5.51 -7.76
N VAL A 42 2.12 6.85 -7.72
CA VAL A 42 1.72 7.66 -6.57
C VAL A 42 0.61 8.61 -7.02
N PRO A 43 -0.58 8.57 -6.40
CA PRO A 43 -1.65 9.51 -6.71
C PRO A 43 -1.20 10.95 -6.43
N ILE A 44 -1.25 11.82 -7.44
CA ILE A 44 -0.79 13.21 -7.32
C ILE A 44 -1.54 14.00 -6.24
N GLU A 45 -2.80 13.64 -5.97
CA GLU A 45 -3.62 14.26 -4.92
C GLU A 45 -3.09 13.99 -3.50
N TYR A 46 -2.36 12.88 -3.30
CA TYR A 46 -1.74 12.52 -2.03
C TYR A 46 -0.32 13.09 -1.89
N ALA A 47 0.35 13.40 -3.00
CA ALA A 47 1.70 13.97 -3.02
C ALA A 47 1.74 15.47 -2.59
N ARG A 48 0.84 15.90 -1.70
CA ARG A 48 0.74 17.29 -1.23
C ARG A 48 1.85 17.58 -0.21
N PRO A 49 2.61 18.68 -0.38
CA PRO A 49 3.63 19.07 0.58
C PRO A 49 3.00 19.57 1.89
N GLN A 50 3.75 19.50 2.97
CA GLN A 50 3.39 20.14 4.24
C GLN A 50 3.46 21.66 4.11
N THR A 51 2.61 22.37 4.85
CA THR A 51 2.57 23.84 4.92
C THR A 51 2.73 24.32 6.35
N GLU A 52 3.34 25.49 6.55
CA GLU A 52 3.60 26.06 7.89
C GLU A 52 2.31 26.30 8.71
N THR A 53 1.21 26.66 8.02
CA THR A 53 -0.11 26.81 8.62
C THR A 53 -1.16 26.13 7.75
N PRO A 54 -2.28 25.66 8.34
CA PRO A 54 -3.34 25.02 7.57
C PRO A 54 -4.12 26.02 6.71
N ALA A 55 -4.77 25.53 5.65
CA ALA A 55 -5.72 26.30 4.86
C ALA A 55 -7.02 26.57 5.66
N ARG A 56 -7.86 27.51 5.18
CA ARG A 56 -9.19 27.78 5.77
C ARG A 56 -10.06 26.52 5.89
N GLN A 57 -9.95 25.64 4.90
CA GLN A 57 -10.54 24.30 4.93
C GLN A 57 -9.39 23.30 4.85
N ALA A 58 -9.04 22.70 6.00
CA ALA A 58 -7.91 21.75 6.08
C ALA A 58 -8.25 20.39 5.47
N TRP A 59 -9.52 19.98 5.51
CA TRP A 59 -9.99 18.70 4.98
C TRP A 59 -11.37 18.84 4.34
N ASN A 60 -11.57 18.19 3.19
CA ASN A 60 -12.87 18.15 2.53
C ASN A 60 -13.68 16.94 3.01
N HIS A 61 -14.54 17.13 4.02
CA HIS A 61 -15.43 16.09 4.55
C HIS A 61 -16.59 15.74 3.59
N GLU A 62 -16.84 16.56 2.58
CA GLU A 62 -17.95 16.38 1.64
C GLU A 62 -17.55 15.58 0.40
N TRP A 63 -16.29 15.14 0.30
CA TRP A 63 -15.80 14.37 -0.86
C TRP A 63 -16.70 13.18 -1.19
N LYS A 64 -17.02 13.03 -2.48
CA LYS A 64 -17.81 11.93 -3.06
C LYS A 64 -17.03 11.30 -4.21
N ARG A 65 -17.27 10.01 -4.44
CA ARG A 65 -16.63 9.20 -5.48
C ARG A 65 -17.29 9.41 -6.85
#